data_AF-A0A962DFV3-F1
#
_entry.id   AF-A0A962DFV3-F1
#
_cell.length_a   1.000
_cell.length_b   1.000
_cell.length_c   1.000
_cell.angle_alpha   90.00
_cell.angle_beta   90.00
_cell.angle_gamma   90.00
#
_symmetry.space_group_name_H-M   'P 1'
#
loop_
_entity.id
_entity.type
_entity.pdbx_description
1 polymer ?
#
loop_
_entity_poly.entity_id
_entity_poly.type
_entity_poly.pdbx_seq_one_letter_code
_entity_poly.pdbx_strand_id
1 'polypeptide(L)'
;MSQIEIIKVPDIGDFDSVEIIEVLVAEGDSINADDVIITLESEKATLEVPSPASGVIKKLLVKLGDSVSQGTDMLELEISESANEEPKAVDEPAKVEKTEQAKVEKPTKTETAEMPKEVTRKPPPVTLQANNLTGKKAHASPAIRKFARELGADINLIPGTGRKGRITKNDVKS
;
A
#
# COMPACT_ATOMS: atom_id res chain seq x y z
N MET A 1 27.86 -12.63 -13.65
CA MET A 1 27.50 -14.07 -13.71
C MET A 1 26.14 -14.19 -13.05
N SER A 2 25.22 -14.98 -13.57
CA SER A 2 24.04 -15.36 -12.79
C SER A 2 24.30 -16.69 -12.08
N GLN A 3 23.99 -16.75 -10.79
CA GLN A 3 24.09 -17.94 -9.96
C GLN A 3 22.69 -18.53 -9.83
N ILE A 4 22.50 -19.76 -10.31
CA ILE A 4 21.24 -20.49 -10.10
C ILE A 4 21.40 -21.28 -8.80
N GLU A 5 20.56 -20.96 -7.82
CA GLU A 5 20.54 -21.61 -6.51
C GLU A 5 19.19 -22.31 -6.31
N ILE A 6 19.22 -23.53 -5.79
CA ILE A 6 18.02 -24.31 -5.51
C ILE A 6 17.56 -23.95 -4.10
N ILE A 7 16.44 -23.24 -4.01
CA ILE A 7 15.86 -22.86 -2.73
C ILE A 7 15.08 -24.06 -2.17
N LYS A 8 15.40 -24.41 -0.93
CA LYS A 8 14.82 -25.54 -0.21
C LYS A 8 13.82 -25.06 0.84
N VAL A 9 12.86 -25.91 1.18
CA VAL A 9 11.95 -25.69 2.32
C VAL A 9 12.79 -25.53 3.59
N PRO A 10 12.64 -24.41 4.34
CA PRO A 10 13.35 -24.18 5.60
C PRO A 10 12.85 -25.14 6.69
N ASP A 11 13.31 -24.94 7.93
CA ASP A 11 12.77 -25.66 9.07
C ASP A 11 11.30 -25.28 9.31
N ILE A 12 10.41 -26.25 9.09
CA ILE A 12 8.96 -26.15 9.28
C ILE A 12 8.52 -26.70 10.64
N GLY A 13 9.46 -27.11 11.50
CA GLY A 13 9.21 -27.77 12.78
C GLY A 13 9.04 -29.29 12.65
N ASP A 14 8.47 -29.93 13.68
CA ASP A 14 8.30 -31.39 13.80
C ASP A 14 7.21 -31.98 12.85
N PHE A 15 7.03 -31.43 11.64
CA PHE A 15 6.04 -31.86 10.66
C PHE A 15 6.70 -32.52 9.45
N ASP A 16 6.49 -33.83 9.27
CA ASP A 16 7.07 -34.62 8.18
C ASP A 16 6.55 -34.24 6.78
N SER A 17 5.32 -33.72 6.68
CA SER A 17 4.69 -33.35 5.41
C SER A 17 3.64 -32.26 5.64
N VAL A 18 3.68 -31.19 4.84
CA VAL A 18 2.80 -30.02 4.97
C VAL A 18 2.32 -29.59 3.59
N GLU A 19 1.04 -29.23 3.46
CA GLU A 19 0.44 -28.86 2.17
C GLU A 19 0.58 -27.36 1.87
N ILE A 20 0.81 -27.04 0.59
CA ILE A 20 0.88 -25.66 0.08
C ILE A 20 -0.53 -25.13 -0.17
N ILE A 21 -1.00 -24.20 0.67
CA ILE A 21 -2.31 -23.57 0.49
C ILE A 21 -2.28 -22.35 -0.42
N GLU A 22 -1.15 -21.65 -0.49
CA GLU A 22 -1.00 -20.44 -1.33
C GLU A 22 0.42 -20.35 -1.91
N VAL A 23 0.50 -19.96 -3.19
CA VAL A 23 1.75 -19.67 -3.90
C VAL A 23 1.65 -18.23 -4.40
N LEU A 24 2.49 -17.35 -3.85
CA LEU A 24 2.43 -15.91 -4.10
C LEU A 24 3.30 -15.45 -5.28
N VAL A 25 4.07 -16.38 -5.86
CA VAL A 25 5.12 -16.11 -6.85
C VAL A 25 4.94 -16.96 -8.11
N ALA A 26 5.55 -16.54 -9.22
CA ALA A 26 5.47 -17.25 -10.49
C ALA A 26 6.83 -17.43 -11.17
N GLU A 27 6.92 -18.31 -12.17
CA GLU A 27 8.09 -18.41 -13.03
C GLU A 27 8.33 -17.09 -13.79
N GLY A 28 9.55 -16.57 -13.72
CA GLY A 28 9.94 -15.26 -14.26
C GLY A 28 9.67 -14.08 -13.31
N ASP A 29 9.12 -14.30 -12.11
CA ASP A 29 8.89 -13.24 -11.13
C ASP A 29 10.18 -12.89 -10.34
N SER A 30 10.25 -11.65 -9.86
CA SER A 30 11.43 -11.10 -9.16
C SER A 30 11.11 -10.90 -7.69
N ILE A 31 11.75 -11.67 -6.82
CA ILE A 31 11.55 -11.63 -5.36
C ILE A 31 12.81 -11.12 -4.64
N ASN A 32 12.63 -10.53 -3.46
CA ASN A 32 13.73 -10.14 -2.59
C ASN A 32 13.98 -11.18 -1.50
N ALA A 33 15.13 -11.11 -0.83
CA ALA A 33 15.32 -11.75 0.46
C ALA A 33 14.22 -11.29 1.44
N ASP A 34 13.79 -12.21 2.30
CA ASP A 34 12.68 -12.07 3.26
C ASP A 34 11.26 -11.92 2.66
N ASP A 35 11.08 -11.83 1.33
CA ASP A 35 9.74 -11.86 0.71
C ASP A 35 9.10 -13.26 0.83
N VAL A 36 7.80 -13.32 1.13
CA VAL A 36 7.05 -14.59 1.29
C VAL A 36 6.79 -15.23 -0.08
N ILE A 37 7.27 -16.47 -0.24
CA ILE A 37 7.16 -17.25 -1.49
C ILE A 37 5.87 -18.07 -1.53
N ILE A 38 5.63 -18.84 -0.46
CA ILE A 38 4.49 -19.74 -0.30
C ILE A 38 3.98 -19.70 1.14
N THR A 39 2.71 -20.06 1.29
CA THR A 39 2.07 -20.31 2.60
C THR A 39 1.76 -21.79 2.73
N LEU A 40 2.23 -22.38 3.82
CA LEU A 40 2.06 -23.78 4.19
C LEU A 40 1.01 -23.90 5.31
N GLU A 41 0.12 -24.89 5.25
CA GLU A 41 -0.83 -25.18 6.35
C GLU A 41 -0.47 -26.49 7.06
N SER A 42 -0.01 -26.38 8.30
CA SER A 42 0.15 -27.52 9.23
C SER A 42 -1.12 -27.70 10.06
N GLU A 43 -1.30 -28.90 10.65
CA GLU A 43 -2.47 -29.29 11.47
C GLU A 43 -2.84 -28.29 12.60
N LYS A 44 -1.93 -27.40 12.99
CA LYS A 44 -2.12 -26.44 14.10
C LYS A 44 -1.87 -24.98 13.72
N ALA A 45 -1.25 -24.69 12.58
CA ALA A 45 -0.85 -23.34 12.19
C ALA A 45 -0.52 -23.21 10.70
N THR A 46 -0.81 -22.06 10.12
CA THR A 46 -0.22 -21.63 8.85
C THR A 46 1.19 -21.07 9.08
N LEU A 47 2.17 -21.53 8.31
CA LEU A 47 3.55 -21.03 8.31
C LEU A 47 3.86 -20.40 6.95
N GLU A 48 4.47 -19.22 6.96
CA GLU A 48 4.93 -18.51 5.76
C GLU A 48 6.40 -18.86 5.50
N VAL A 49 6.75 -19.17 4.24
CA VAL A 49 8.13 -19.45 3.84
C VAL A 49 8.73 -18.22 3.16
N PRO A 50 9.67 -17.50 3.81
CA PRO A 50 10.38 -16.37 3.21
C PRO A 50 11.48 -16.83 2.26
N SER A 51 11.87 -15.97 1.32
CA SER A 51 13.01 -16.22 0.44
C SER A 51 14.34 -16.00 1.16
N PRO A 52 15.29 -16.96 1.12
CA PRO A 52 16.65 -16.76 1.62
C PRO A 52 17.49 -15.77 0.78
N ALA A 53 17.08 -15.44 -0.46
CA ALA A 53 17.85 -14.59 -1.36
C ALA A 53 16.97 -13.76 -2.32
N SER A 54 17.50 -12.64 -2.80
CA SER A 54 16.89 -11.85 -3.88
C SER A 54 17.28 -12.40 -5.25
N GLY A 55 16.33 -12.48 -6.19
CA GLY A 55 16.58 -12.88 -7.57
C GLY A 55 15.32 -13.18 -8.36
N VAL A 56 15.50 -13.73 -9.56
CA VAL A 56 14.39 -14.07 -10.46
C VAL A 56 14.11 -15.57 -10.39
N ILE A 57 12.86 -15.97 -10.22
CA ILE A 57 12.47 -17.38 -10.22
C ILE A 57 12.61 -17.92 -11.64
N LYS A 58 13.54 -18.84 -11.84
CA LYS A 58 13.77 -19.47 -13.14
C LYS A 58 12.76 -20.57 -13.43
N LYS A 59 12.40 -21.34 -12.40
CA LYS A 59 11.53 -22.50 -12.50
C LYS A 59 10.93 -22.84 -11.14
N LEU A 60 9.64 -23.17 -11.11
CA LEU A 60 8.90 -23.44 -9.87
C LEU A 60 8.55 -24.95 -9.85
N LEU A 61 9.06 -25.67 -8.85
CA LEU A 61 8.96 -27.15 -8.80
C LEU A 61 7.69 -27.62 -8.09
N VAL A 62 7.19 -26.82 -7.14
CA VAL A 62 6.00 -27.07 -6.31
C VAL A 62 4.72 -26.46 -6.88
N LYS A 63 3.55 -26.80 -6.33
CA LYS A 63 2.23 -26.26 -6.76
C LYS A 63 1.29 -26.05 -5.58
N LEU A 64 0.21 -25.30 -5.80
CA LEU A 64 -0.95 -25.26 -4.90
C LEU A 64 -1.49 -26.68 -4.69
N GLY A 65 -1.67 -27.06 -3.42
CA GLY A 65 -2.10 -28.40 -2.99
C GLY A 65 -1.01 -29.48 -3.07
N ASP A 66 0.25 -29.11 -3.33
CA ASP A 66 1.37 -30.06 -3.28
C ASP A 66 1.88 -30.24 -1.84
N SER A 67 2.45 -31.40 -1.52
CA SER A 67 2.85 -31.76 -0.16
C SER A 67 4.38 -31.80 -0.06
N VAL A 68 4.94 -30.99 0.84
CA VAL A 68 6.39 -30.75 0.95
C VAL A 68 6.92 -31.04 2.36
N SER A 69 8.19 -31.39 2.44
CA SER A 69 8.92 -31.70 3.67
C SER A 69 10.11 -30.74 3.85
N GLN A 70 10.70 -30.69 5.05
CA GLN A 70 11.93 -29.95 5.29
C GLN A 70 13.04 -30.34 4.29
N GLY A 71 13.72 -29.37 3.70
CA GLY A 71 14.84 -29.61 2.77
C GLY A 71 14.45 -30.04 1.35
N THR A 72 13.15 -30.20 1.03
CA THR A 72 12.65 -30.43 -0.34
C THR A 72 12.96 -29.23 -1.23
N ASP A 73 13.30 -29.47 -2.49
CA ASP A 73 13.61 -28.41 -3.47
C ASP A 73 12.32 -27.71 -3.92
N MET A 74 12.19 -26.41 -3.65
CA MET A 74 10.97 -25.62 -3.93
C MET A 74 10.99 -25.00 -5.32
N LEU A 75 12.09 -24.33 -5.66
CA LEU A 75 12.27 -23.59 -6.91
C LEU A 75 13.75 -23.35 -7.21
N GLU A 76 14.05 -23.10 -8.49
CA GLU A 76 15.35 -22.62 -8.95
C GLU A 76 15.30 -21.09 -9.01
N LEU A 77 16.10 -20.41 -8.18
CA LEU A 77 16.21 -18.94 -8.16
C LEU A 77 17.52 -18.50 -8.81
N GLU A 78 17.42 -17.61 -9.78
CA GLU A 78 18.56 -17.01 -10.47
C GLU A 78 18.97 -15.72 -9.73
N ILE A 79 19.95 -15.86 -8.84
CA ILE A 79 20.59 -14.75 -8.13
C ILE A 79 21.50 -14.03 -9.14
N SER A 80 21.05 -12.87 -9.60
CA SER A 80 21.92 -11.88 -10.22
C SER A 80 22.46 -10.93 -9.16
N GLU A 81 23.77 -10.96 -8.88
CA GLU A 81 24.48 -9.94 -8.06
C GLU A 81 24.55 -8.56 -8.76
N SER A 82 23.46 -8.14 -9.41
CA SER A 82 23.37 -6.93 -10.23
C SER A 82 21.95 -6.36 -10.22
N ALA A 83 21.37 -6.28 -9.02
CA ALA A 83 20.11 -5.59 -8.77
C ALA A 83 20.11 -4.80 -7.44
N ASN A 84 21.28 -4.33 -6.98
CA ASN A 84 21.32 -3.01 -6.35
C ASN A 84 21.38 -1.94 -7.45
N GLU A 85 20.36 -1.92 -8.33
CA GLU A 85 20.07 -0.72 -9.11
C GLU A 85 19.07 0.10 -8.30
N GLU A 86 19.59 1.18 -7.72
CA GLU A 86 18.82 2.39 -7.46
C GLU A 86 17.82 2.65 -8.61
N PRO A 87 16.60 3.13 -8.34
CA PRO A 87 15.72 3.60 -9.40
C PRO A 87 16.39 4.77 -10.13
N LYS A 88 17.03 4.47 -11.27
CA LYS A 88 17.73 5.41 -12.14
C LYS A 88 16.85 6.62 -12.44
N ALA A 89 17.23 7.76 -11.86
CA ALA A 89 16.62 9.05 -12.16
C ALA A 89 17.33 9.69 -13.38
N VAL A 90 16.84 9.37 -14.59
CA VAL A 90 17.02 10.10 -15.86
C VAL A 90 15.73 9.81 -16.64
N ASP A 91 14.95 10.73 -17.22
CA ASP A 91 15.20 12.00 -17.92
C ASP A 91 14.55 13.21 -17.19
N GLU A 92 15.26 14.32 -16.93
CA GLU A 92 15.72 15.39 -17.84
C GLU A 92 14.72 16.58 -17.99
N PRO A 93 15.19 17.81 -18.30
CA PRO A 93 14.70 18.99 -17.58
C PRO A 93 13.97 20.04 -18.43
N ALA A 94 12.97 20.68 -17.84
CA ALA A 94 12.37 21.91 -18.35
C ALA A 94 12.30 23.02 -17.26
N LYS A 95 13.48 23.54 -16.92
CA LYS A 95 13.68 24.98 -16.64
C LYS A 95 13.21 25.72 -17.92
N VAL A 96 12.53 26.85 -17.97
CA VAL A 96 12.21 27.98 -17.07
C VAL A 96 10.80 28.46 -17.50
N GLU A 97 9.93 29.01 -16.66
CA GLU A 97 9.88 30.42 -16.23
C GLU A 97 8.72 30.53 -15.21
N LYS A 98 8.60 31.48 -14.28
CA LYS A 98 9.38 32.62 -13.76
C LYS A 98 8.29 33.58 -13.27
N THR A 99 8.41 34.12 -12.05
CA THR A 99 7.54 35.19 -11.51
C THR A 99 6.03 34.82 -11.40
N GLU A 100 5.23 35.38 -10.50
CA GLU A 100 5.35 36.65 -9.81
C GLU A 100 4.74 36.58 -8.39
N GLN A 101 5.36 37.31 -7.47
CA GLN A 101 4.88 37.92 -6.20
C GLN A 101 3.50 37.47 -5.64
N ALA A 102 3.36 37.00 -4.40
CA ALA A 102 3.56 37.73 -3.13
C ALA A 102 2.60 38.92 -2.90
N LYS A 103 2.22 39.12 -1.62
CA LYS A 103 1.41 40.24 -1.07
C LYS A 103 -0.12 40.07 -1.25
N VAL A 104 -1.04 40.27 -0.30
CA VAL A 104 -1.18 40.39 1.18
C VAL A 104 -2.67 40.81 1.40
N GLU A 105 -3.10 41.11 2.62
CA GLU A 105 -4.32 41.89 2.95
C GLU A 105 -5.71 41.19 3.00
N LYS A 106 -5.95 40.59 4.17
CA LYS A 106 -7.09 40.97 5.06
C LYS A 106 -6.94 42.46 5.46
N PRO A 107 -7.98 43.22 5.91
CA PRO A 107 -9.33 42.82 6.33
C PRO A 107 -10.44 43.85 5.93
N THR A 108 -11.50 43.95 6.76
CA THR A 108 -12.61 44.95 6.78
C THR A 108 -13.90 44.46 6.11
N LYS A 109 -15.04 44.17 6.76
CA LYS A 109 -15.76 44.65 7.97
C LYS A 109 -16.89 45.65 7.64
N THR A 110 -18.13 45.17 7.65
CA THR A 110 -19.35 45.88 8.06
C THR A 110 -20.34 44.78 8.52
N GLU A 111 -20.66 44.60 9.81
CA GLU A 111 -21.61 45.39 10.63
C GLU A 111 -23.03 45.28 10.03
N THR A 112 -24.04 44.73 10.72
CA THR A 112 -24.60 45.22 12.00
C THR A 112 -25.36 44.13 12.80
N ALA A 113 -25.26 44.19 14.13
CA ALA A 113 -26.16 43.74 15.25
C ALA A 113 -27.05 42.46 15.10
N GLU A 114 -27.35 41.68 16.15
CA GLU A 114 -27.50 42.01 17.58
C GLU A 114 -26.95 40.95 18.56
N MET A 115 -26.54 41.44 19.74
CA MET A 115 -26.35 40.77 21.03
C MET A 115 -26.94 41.72 22.12
N PRO A 116 -27.12 41.32 23.41
CA PRO A 116 -26.68 40.10 24.11
C PRO A 116 -27.91 39.28 24.62
N LYS A 117 -27.85 38.23 25.46
CA LYS A 117 -26.85 37.60 26.37
C LYS A 117 -26.73 36.08 26.04
N GLU A 118 -25.84 35.23 26.57
CA GLU A 118 -25.40 34.91 27.94
C GLU A 118 -26.56 34.45 28.86
N VAL A 119 -26.63 33.25 29.43
CA VAL A 119 -25.65 32.21 29.84
C VAL A 119 -26.41 30.85 29.75
N THR A 120 -25.90 29.64 29.43
CA THR A 120 -24.58 28.96 29.55
C THR A 120 -24.41 27.86 28.45
N ARG A 121 -23.28 27.12 28.47
CA ARG A 121 -23.11 25.71 28.01
C ARG A 121 -23.63 25.33 26.59
N LYS A 122 -22.87 25.75 25.58
CA LYS A 122 -22.80 25.15 24.22
C LYS A 122 -21.66 24.07 24.20
N PRO A 123 -21.51 23.17 23.20
CA PRO A 123 -22.24 23.09 21.92
C PRO A 123 -22.72 21.65 21.53
N PRO A 124 -23.24 21.36 20.31
CA PRO A 124 -24.69 21.11 20.14
C PRO A 124 -25.02 19.87 19.25
N PRO A 125 -26.31 19.56 18.99
CA PRO A 125 -26.68 18.75 17.82
C PRO A 125 -26.56 19.60 16.55
N VAL A 126 -25.55 19.35 15.70
CA VAL A 126 -25.35 20.10 14.45
C VAL A 126 -25.89 19.31 13.26
N THR A 127 -27.12 19.67 12.89
CA THR A 127 -27.51 20.01 11.52
C THR A 127 -26.93 19.16 10.38
N LEU A 128 -27.80 18.37 9.76
CA LEU A 128 -27.63 17.88 8.39
C LEU A 128 -27.41 19.08 7.44
N GLN A 129 -26.17 19.37 7.08
CA GLN A 129 -25.84 20.33 6.03
C GLN A 129 -25.43 19.60 4.76
N ALA A 130 -26.44 19.23 3.98
CA ALA A 130 -26.25 19.03 2.55
C ALA A 130 -25.93 20.38 1.90
N ASN A 131 -24.66 20.63 1.58
CA ASN A 131 -24.26 21.30 0.34
C ASN A 131 -22.74 21.36 0.15
N ASN A 132 -22.26 20.64 -0.87
CA ASN A 132 -21.45 21.26 -1.92
C ASN A 132 -21.38 20.36 -3.17
N LEU A 133 -22.52 20.26 -3.87
CA LEU A 133 -22.58 19.71 -5.23
C LEU A 133 -21.95 20.70 -6.22
N THR A 134 -20.61 20.76 -6.27
CA THR A 134 -19.86 21.52 -7.29
C THR A 134 -18.73 20.70 -7.91
N GLY A 135 -19.07 19.57 -8.54
CA GLY A 135 -18.33 18.93 -9.66
C GLY A 135 -16.85 18.51 -9.46
N LYS A 136 -16.23 18.84 -8.33
CA LYS A 136 -14.83 18.57 -8.03
C LYS A 136 -14.71 17.13 -7.53
N LYS A 137 -14.32 16.24 -8.44
CA LYS A 137 -13.89 14.87 -8.10
C LYS A 137 -12.86 14.96 -6.96
N ALA A 138 -13.13 14.29 -5.84
CA ALA A 138 -12.23 14.28 -4.69
C ALA A 138 -10.77 13.99 -5.09
N HIS A 139 -9.79 14.67 -4.48
CA HIS A 139 -8.39 14.57 -4.87
C HIS A 139 -7.75 13.29 -4.30
N ALA A 140 -8.08 12.14 -4.91
CA ALA A 140 -7.69 10.81 -4.48
C ALA A 140 -7.18 9.96 -5.65
N SER A 141 -6.20 9.09 -5.37
CA SER A 141 -5.65 8.14 -6.34
C SER A 141 -6.64 7.00 -6.66
N PRO A 142 -6.48 6.30 -7.80
CA PRO A 142 -7.39 5.20 -8.18
C PRO A 142 -7.49 4.08 -7.14
N ALA A 143 -6.38 3.71 -6.49
CA ALA A 143 -6.35 2.71 -5.44
C ALA A 143 -7.20 3.12 -4.22
N ILE A 144 -7.10 4.38 -3.79
CA ILE A 144 -7.84 4.90 -2.64
C ILE A 144 -9.35 5.01 -2.98
N ARG A 145 -9.71 5.26 -4.25
CA ARG A 145 -11.11 5.17 -4.72
C ARG A 145 -11.64 3.73 -4.82
N LYS A 146 -10.79 2.71 -4.96
CA LYS A 146 -11.21 1.30 -4.84
C LYS A 146 -11.44 0.96 -3.37
N PHE A 147 -10.43 1.22 -2.54
CA PHE A 147 -10.44 0.99 -1.09
C PHE A 147 -11.61 1.68 -0.35
N ALA A 148 -11.94 2.93 -0.72
CA ALA A 148 -13.10 3.62 -0.18
C ALA A 148 -14.43 2.93 -0.55
N ARG A 149 -14.57 2.40 -1.78
CA ARG A 149 -15.77 1.65 -2.20
C ARG A 149 -15.86 0.28 -1.52
N GLU A 150 -14.74 -0.39 -1.30
CA GLU A 150 -14.67 -1.66 -0.55
C GLU A 150 -15.14 -1.49 0.90
N LEU A 151 -14.83 -0.34 1.53
CA LEU A 151 -15.29 0.02 2.87
C LEU A 151 -16.65 0.75 2.91
N GLY A 152 -17.29 1.00 1.77
CA GLY A 152 -18.54 1.77 1.69
C GLY A 152 -18.41 3.26 2.05
N ALA A 153 -17.19 3.82 2.08
CA ALA A 153 -16.90 5.19 2.48
C ALA A 153 -16.95 6.17 1.29
N ASP A 154 -17.67 7.28 1.47
CA ASP A 154 -17.90 8.26 0.41
C ASP A 154 -16.74 9.25 0.24
N ILE A 155 -15.88 9.01 -0.76
CA ILE A 155 -14.61 9.73 -0.93
C ILE A 155 -14.76 11.25 -1.20
N ASN A 156 -15.96 11.74 -1.52
CA ASN A 156 -16.20 13.18 -1.68
C ASN A 156 -16.51 13.90 -0.34
N LEU A 157 -16.76 13.15 0.74
CA LEU A 157 -17.01 13.66 2.09
C LEU A 157 -15.78 13.56 3.00
N ILE A 158 -14.77 12.78 2.60
CA ILE A 158 -13.56 12.52 3.37
C ILE A 158 -12.55 13.67 3.25
N PRO A 159 -12.09 14.29 4.35
CA PRO A 159 -11.04 15.31 4.30
C PRO A 159 -9.67 14.67 4.01
N GLY A 160 -8.99 15.13 2.96
CA GLY A 160 -7.67 14.63 2.61
C GLY A 160 -6.54 15.34 3.37
N THR A 161 -5.78 14.61 4.19
CA THR A 161 -4.66 15.15 4.97
C THR A 161 -3.33 15.17 4.22
N GLY A 162 -3.24 14.46 3.09
CA GLY A 162 -2.03 14.35 2.28
C GLY A 162 -1.69 15.61 1.47
N ARG A 163 -0.50 15.60 0.84
CA ARG A 163 0.05 16.72 0.05
C ARG A 163 -0.98 17.30 -0.94
N LYS A 164 -1.22 18.61 -0.86
CA LYS A 164 -2.25 19.36 -1.62
C LYS A 164 -3.69 18.88 -1.37
N GLY A 165 -4.04 18.51 -0.13
CA GLY A 165 -5.37 18.02 0.23
C GLY A 165 -5.68 16.65 -0.41
N ARG A 166 -4.66 15.81 -0.60
CA ARG A 166 -4.85 14.46 -1.17
C ARG A 166 -5.39 13.53 -0.10
N ILE A 167 -6.47 12.80 -0.42
CA ILE A 167 -7.00 11.75 0.45
C ILE A 167 -6.02 10.57 0.45
N THR A 168 -5.66 10.11 1.65
CA THR A 168 -4.74 8.99 1.94
C THR A 168 -5.51 7.74 2.38
N LYS A 169 -4.82 6.59 2.52
CA LYS A 169 -5.46 5.35 3.03
C LYS A 169 -5.94 5.50 4.49
N ASN A 170 -5.30 6.36 5.27
CA ASN A 170 -5.66 6.61 6.68
C ASN A 170 -6.93 7.48 6.78
N ASP A 171 -7.05 8.50 5.92
CA ASP A 171 -8.24 9.36 5.85
C ASP A 171 -9.51 8.55 5.54
N VAL A 172 -9.39 7.44 4.79
CA VAL A 172 -10.50 6.54 4.43
C VAL A 172 -10.84 5.53 5.54
N LYS A 173 -9.92 5.30 6.49
CA LYS A 173 -10.13 4.42 7.66
C LYS A 173 -10.60 5.18 8.92
N SER A 174 -10.64 6.50 8.87
CA SER A 174 -10.92 7.38 10.03
C SER A 174 -12.42 7.67 10.21
#